data_AF-A0A2T2Q4U7-F1
#
_entry.id   AF-A0A2T2Q4U7-F1
#
_cell.length_a   1.000
_cell.length_b   1.000
_cell.length_c   1.000
_cell.angle_alpha   90.00
_cell.angle_beta   90.00
_cell.angle_gamma   90.00
#
_symmetry.space_group_name_H-M   'P 1'
#
loop_
_entity.id
_entity.type
_entity.pdbx_description
1 polymer ?
#
loop_
_entity_poly.entity_id
_entity_poly.type
_entity_poly.pdbx_seq_one_letter_code
_entity_poly.pdbx_strand_id
1 'polypeptide(L)'
;MTSSSYWDLVDHPSERSEEYRESSTEGSILYPMLALWAAARGKQELFDLLANFKANSLGHCTFQTWLPDEDSEDNLYLGRDNHGAALIGIPVTEGTSDTLDFVLEEVASNPHYDALSAVRLGHWPIVLMACRCHRLPVPPQVWRDLLPGVRPLATEVAPPQSDSAY
;
A
#
# COMPACT_ATOMS: atom_id res chain seq x y z
N MET A 1 3.02 14.05 -16.49
CA MET A 1 2.24 15.22 -16.01
C MET A 1 0.78 14.82 -15.91
N THR A 2 0.22 14.67 -14.70
CA THR A 2 -1.22 14.43 -14.54
C THR A 2 -1.98 15.72 -14.82
N SER A 3 -2.72 15.78 -15.93
CA SER A 3 -3.53 16.95 -16.24
C SER A 3 -4.67 17.11 -15.23
N SER A 4 -4.85 18.33 -14.72
CA SER A 4 -6.00 18.70 -13.90
C SER A 4 -7.17 19.23 -14.74
N SER A 5 -7.00 19.34 -16.07
CA SER A 5 -8.07 19.67 -17.00
C SER A 5 -8.99 18.46 -17.15
N TYR A 6 -10.28 18.68 -16.89
CA TYR A 6 -11.30 17.64 -17.05
C TYR A 6 -11.30 17.05 -18.46
N TRP A 7 -11.07 17.88 -19.48
CA TRP A 7 -11.08 17.44 -20.88
C TRP A 7 -9.92 16.53 -21.21
N ASP A 8 -8.74 16.82 -20.70
CA ASP A 8 -7.55 15.99 -20.89
C ASP A 8 -7.71 14.61 -20.24
N LEU A 9 -8.50 14.50 -19.16
CA LEU A 9 -8.85 13.22 -18.55
C LEU A 9 -9.87 12.44 -19.40
N VAL A 10 -10.83 13.13 -20.03
CA VAL A 10 -11.79 12.51 -20.95
C VAL A 10 -11.09 11.94 -22.18
N ASP A 11 -10.11 12.67 -22.70
CA ASP A 11 -9.35 12.30 -23.89
C ASP A 11 -8.18 11.34 -23.60
N HIS A 12 -8.00 10.93 -22.33
CA HIS A 12 -6.96 9.99 -21.94
C HIS A 12 -7.34 8.53 -22.29
N PRO A 13 -6.41 7.71 -22.82
CA PRO A 13 -5.01 8.03 -23.10
C PRO A 13 -4.85 8.81 -24.42
N SER A 14 -3.92 9.78 -24.44
CA SER A 14 -3.65 10.57 -25.65
C SER A 14 -3.05 9.74 -26.79
N GLU A 15 -2.44 8.61 -26.46
CA GLU A 15 -1.93 7.63 -27.43
C GLU A 15 -2.14 6.21 -26.89
N ARG A 16 -2.39 5.25 -27.78
CA ARG A 16 -2.48 3.82 -27.45
C ARG A 16 -1.17 3.09 -27.75
N SER A 17 -0.06 3.63 -27.27
CA SER A 17 1.27 3.05 -27.38
C SER A 17 1.72 2.44 -26.05
N GLU A 18 2.63 1.48 -26.13
CA GLU A 18 3.22 0.86 -24.94
C GLU A 18 4.07 1.85 -24.16
N GLU A 19 4.86 2.68 -24.85
CA GLU A 19 5.67 3.74 -24.25
C GLU A 19 4.83 4.76 -23.46
N TYR A 20 3.68 5.16 -24.00
CA TYR A 20 2.75 6.04 -23.29
C TYR A 20 2.17 5.36 -22.04
N ARG A 21 1.80 4.07 -22.14
CA ARG A 21 1.30 3.29 -21.01
C ARG A 21 2.36 3.20 -19.91
N GLU A 22 3.59 2.85 -20.26
CA GLU A 22 4.68 2.69 -19.31
C GLU A 22 5.02 4.00 -18.61
N SER A 23 5.21 5.09 -19.36
CA SER A 23 5.46 6.43 -18.80
C SER A 23 4.32 6.94 -17.92
N SER A 24 3.08 6.59 -18.25
CA SER A 24 1.90 6.95 -17.44
C SER A 24 1.73 6.06 -16.19
N THR A 25 2.47 4.95 -16.10
CA THR A 25 2.35 3.96 -15.02
C THR A 25 3.70 3.61 -14.38
N GLU A 26 4.65 4.55 -14.38
CA GLU A 26 6.00 4.40 -13.81
C GLU A 26 6.00 4.09 -12.31
N GLY A 27 4.93 4.42 -11.59
CA GLY A 27 4.81 4.16 -10.16
C GLY A 27 3.40 3.75 -9.76
N SER A 28 3.30 2.83 -8.80
CA SER A 28 2.02 2.42 -8.24
C SER A 28 2.07 2.30 -6.72
N ILE A 29 1.05 2.87 -6.09
CA ILE A 29 0.73 2.68 -4.67
C ILE A 29 -0.39 1.66 -4.50
N LEU A 30 -1.29 1.57 -5.47
CA LEU A 30 -2.48 0.73 -5.39
C LEU A 30 -2.11 -0.77 -5.31
N TYR A 31 -1.29 -1.25 -6.24
CA TYR A 31 -0.91 -2.66 -6.29
C TYR A 31 -0.11 -3.14 -5.07
N PRO A 32 0.92 -2.42 -4.57
CA PRO A 32 1.57 -2.82 -3.33
C PRO A 32 0.64 -2.75 -2.11
N MET A 33 -0.32 -1.81 -2.07
CA MET A 33 -1.32 -1.77 -0.99
C MET A 33 -2.27 -2.98 -1.05
N LEU A 34 -2.71 -3.39 -2.24
CA LEU A 34 -3.51 -4.61 -2.40
C LEU A 34 -2.73 -5.87 -1.99
N ALA A 35 -1.44 -5.96 -2.36
CA ALA A 35 -0.56 -7.06 -1.98
C ALA A 35 -0.36 -7.11 -0.46
N LEU A 36 -0.14 -5.96 0.18
CA LEU A 36 -0.04 -5.84 1.64
C LEU A 36 -1.28 -6.40 2.34
N TRP A 37 -2.48 -6.03 1.89
CA TRP A 37 -3.73 -6.53 2.46
C TRP A 37 -3.97 -8.01 2.15
N ALA A 38 -3.61 -8.48 0.95
CA ALA A 38 -3.71 -9.88 0.59
C ALA A 38 -2.81 -10.75 1.50
N ALA A 39 -1.56 -10.34 1.70
CA ALA A 39 -0.62 -10.99 2.60
C ALA A 39 -1.12 -10.96 4.06
N ALA A 40 -1.55 -9.80 4.57
CA ALA A 40 -2.09 -9.66 5.93
C ALA A 40 -3.32 -10.56 6.20
N ARG A 41 -4.13 -10.80 5.16
CA ARG A 41 -5.33 -11.65 5.21
C ARG A 41 -5.05 -13.12 4.84
N GLY A 42 -3.79 -13.52 4.61
CA GLY A 42 -3.44 -14.87 4.18
C GLY A 42 -4.10 -15.30 2.86
N LYS A 43 -4.47 -14.35 1.99
CA LYS A 43 -5.09 -14.61 0.69
C LYS A 43 -4.02 -14.88 -0.36
N GLN A 44 -3.34 -16.03 -0.24
CA GLN A 44 -2.20 -16.36 -1.07
C GLN A 44 -2.53 -16.35 -2.57
N GLU A 45 -3.67 -16.91 -2.99
CA GLU A 45 -4.08 -16.90 -4.40
C GLU A 45 -4.18 -15.48 -4.99
N LEU A 46 -4.70 -14.52 -4.20
CA LEU A 46 -4.78 -13.12 -4.61
C LEU A 46 -3.39 -12.47 -4.65
N PHE A 47 -2.53 -12.80 -3.67
CA PHE A 47 -1.17 -12.30 -3.63
C PHE A 47 -0.36 -12.78 -4.85
N ASP A 48 -0.45 -14.07 -5.17
CA ASP A 48 0.23 -14.68 -6.32
C ASP A 48 -0.30 -14.13 -7.64
N LEU A 49 -1.61 -13.85 -7.74
CA LEU A 49 -2.19 -13.15 -8.88
C LEU A 49 -1.58 -11.75 -9.06
N LEU A 50 -1.41 -11.00 -7.97
CA LEU A 50 -0.79 -9.67 -8.00
C LEU A 50 0.71 -9.74 -8.35
N ALA A 51 1.43 -10.73 -7.82
CA ALA A 51 2.84 -10.97 -8.14
C ALA A 51 3.03 -11.32 -9.63
N ASN A 52 2.19 -12.21 -10.16
CA ASN A 52 2.18 -12.56 -11.58
C ASN A 52 1.84 -11.35 -12.46
N PHE A 53 0.86 -10.53 -12.05
CA PHE A 53 0.54 -9.31 -12.78
C PHE A 53 1.70 -8.29 -12.74
N LYS A 54 2.37 -8.14 -11.59
CA LYS A 54 3.56 -7.31 -11.47
C LYS A 54 4.64 -7.75 -12.46
N ALA A 55 4.99 -9.04 -12.45
CA ALA A 55 6.05 -9.58 -13.29
C ALA A 55 5.74 -9.47 -14.79
N ASN A 56 4.49 -9.71 -15.20
CA ASN A 56 4.12 -9.82 -16.61
C ASN A 56 3.61 -8.51 -17.24
N SER A 57 3.15 -7.54 -16.45
CA SER A 57 2.46 -6.34 -16.98
C SER A 57 2.92 -5.02 -16.38
N LEU A 58 3.64 -5.06 -15.25
CA LEU A 58 4.11 -3.88 -14.52
C LEU A 58 5.60 -3.98 -14.16
N GLY A 59 6.40 -4.68 -14.98
CA GLY A 59 7.85 -4.81 -14.76
C GLY A 59 8.59 -3.46 -14.77
N HIS A 60 8.05 -2.46 -15.47
CA HIS A 60 8.53 -1.08 -15.50
C HIS A 60 8.06 -0.22 -14.31
N CYS A 61 7.07 -0.70 -13.55
CA CYS A 61 6.39 0.08 -12.51
C CYS A 61 7.10 -0.05 -11.16
N THR A 62 7.42 1.09 -10.56
CA THR A 62 7.93 1.18 -9.20
C THR A 62 6.79 0.99 -8.20
N PHE A 63 6.80 -0.13 -7.49
CA PHE A 63 5.88 -0.35 -6.39
C PHE A 63 6.36 0.46 -5.18
N GLN A 64 5.54 1.43 -4.76
CA GLN A 64 5.93 2.40 -3.76
C GLN A 64 4.78 2.77 -2.82
N THR A 65 5.10 3.36 -1.69
CA THR A 65 4.14 4.01 -0.80
C THR A 65 4.78 5.27 -0.19
N TRP A 66 4.01 6.02 0.60
CA TRP A 66 4.44 7.25 1.22
C TRP A 66 4.51 7.09 2.74
N LEU A 67 5.56 7.63 3.34
CA LEU A 67 5.77 7.69 4.79
C LEU A 67 5.93 9.16 5.20
N PRO A 68 5.40 9.57 6.37
CA PRO A 68 5.76 10.86 6.94
C PRO A 68 7.26 10.94 7.23
N ASP A 69 7.80 12.15 7.20
CA ASP A 69 9.16 12.53 7.54
C ASP A 69 9.16 13.68 8.56
N GLU A 70 10.33 14.28 8.78
CA GLU A 70 10.52 15.40 9.72
C GLU A 70 9.72 16.65 9.39
N ASP A 71 9.48 16.92 8.10
CA ASP A 71 8.74 18.11 7.64
C ASP A 71 7.22 17.88 7.59
N SER A 72 6.77 16.65 7.81
CA SER A 72 5.38 16.29 7.62
C SER A 72 4.42 16.94 8.62
N GLU A 73 4.83 17.22 9.85
CA GLU A 73 3.94 17.86 10.84
C GLU A 73 3.52 19.27 10.40
N ASP A 74 4.45 20.05 9.84
CA ASP A 74 4.19 21.44 9.44
C ASP A 74 3.40 21.55 8.12
N ASN A 75 3.49 20.50 7.28
CA ASN A 75 3.00 20.52 5.91
C ASN A 75 1.74 19.68 5.68
N LEU A 76 1.60 18.53 6.36
CA LEU A 76 0.53 17.56 6.10
C LEU A 76 -0.86 18.17 6.18
N TYR A 77 -1.14 18.96 7.21
CA TYR A 77 -2.49 19.48 7.43
C TYR A 77 -2.83 20.66 6.52
N LEU A 78 -1.81 21.42 6.11
CA LEU A 78 -1.97 22.70 5.42
C LEU A 78 -1.68 22.62 3.91
N GLY A 79 -1.06 21.53 3.44
CA GLY A 79 -0.71 21.34 2.03
C GLY A 79 0.22 22.42 1.50
N ARG A 80 1.21 22.83 2.30
CA ARG A 80 2.11 23.96 1.98
C ARG A 80 3.21 23.57 1.00
N ASP A 81 4.03 22.60 1.37
CA ASP A 81 5.17 22.13 0.60
C ASP A 81 5.13 20.61 0.40
N ASN A 82 5.95 20.10 -0.52
CA ASN A 82 6.17 18.67 -0.67
C ASN A 82 6.91 18.13 0.56
N HIS A 83 6.45 17.00 1.08
CA HIS A 83 7.01 16.39 2.28
C HIS A 83 6.79 14.87 2.29
N GLY A 84 7.43 14.20 3.23
CA GLY A 84 7.44 12.76 3.38
C GLY A 84 8.44 12.07 2.47
N ALA A 85 8.62 10.78 2.71
CA ALA A 85 9.52 9.92 1.96
C ALA A 85 8.74 8.89 1.12
N ALA A 86 9.26 8.59 -0.06
CA ALA A 86 8.79 7.45 -0.85
C ALA A 86 9.50 6.18 -0.39
N LEU A 87 8.75 5.23 0.14
CA LEU A 87 9.23 3.85 0.32
C LEU A 87 9.04 3.12 -1.00
N ILE A 88 10.14 2.83 -1.70
CA ILE A 88 10.15 2.25 -3.05
C ILE A 88 10.61 0.79 -3.04
N GLY A 89 10.36 0.09 -4.14
CA GLY A 89 10.87 -1.28 -4.33
C GLY A 89 10.13 -2.32 -3.50
N ILE A 90 8.87 -2.05 -3.13
CA ILE A 90 8.06 -2.96 -2.31
C ILE A 90 7.99 -4.33 -3.03
N PRO A 91 8.47 -5.40 -2.37
CA PRO A 91 8.53 -6.70 -2.99
C PRO A 91 7.12 -7.30 -3.04
N VAL A 92 6.82 -8.01 -4.13
CA VAL A 92 5.53 -8.72 -4.35
C VAL A 92 5.89 -9.93 -5.21
N THR A 93 6.31 -11.01 -4.54
CA THR A 93 6.91 -12.18 -5.19
C THR A 93 6.03 -13.41 -5.01
N GLU A 94 5.73 -14.12 -6.09
CA GLU A 94 4.85 -15.30 -6.07
C GLU A 94 5.33 -16.34 -5.04
N GLY A 95 4.38 -16.94 -4.31
CA GLY A 95 4.62 -17.95 -3.29
C GLY A 95 5.19 -17.40 -1.97
N THR A 96 5.25 -16.08 -1.80
CA THR A 96 5.75 -15.43 -0.58
C THR A 96 4.68 -14.56 0.08
N SER A 97 5.05 -13.93 1.20
CA SER A 97 4.31 -12.85 1.88
C SER A 97 5.23 -11.64 2.16
N ASP A 98 6.28 -11.49 1.36
CA ASP A 98 7.39 -10.55 1.56
C ASP A 98 6.95 -9.09 1.72
N THR A 99 5.89 -8.68 1.01
CA THR A 99 5.30 -7.34 1.10
C THR A 99 4.97 -6.95 2.53
N LEU A 100 4.37 -7.86 3.30
CA LEU A 100 3.87 -7.54 4.64
C LEU A 100 5.04 -7.29 5.60
N ASP A 101 6.01 -8.21 5.61
CA ASP A 101 7.16 -8.12 6.51
C ASP A 101 8.00 -6.88 6.16
N PHE A 102 8.27 -6.64 4.88
CA PHE A 102 8.99 -5.47 4.39
C PHE A 102 8.31 -4.16 4.83
N VAL A 103 7.01 -4.02 4.62
CA VAL A 103 6.29 -2.79 4.98
C VAL A 103 6.22 -2.60 6.50
N LEU A 104 6.02 -3.67 7.28
CA LEU A 104 5.96 -3.57 8.74
C LEU A 104 7.31 -3.20 9.35
N GLU A 105 8.41 -3.71 8.80
CA GLU A 105 9.77 -3.34 9.22
C GLU A 105 10.04 -1.86 8.97
N GLU A 106 9.72 -1.35 7.79
CA GLU A 106 9.89 0.07 7.43
C GLU A 106 8.96 0.99 8.22
N VAL A 107 7.73 0.54 8.51
CA VAL A 107 6.80 1.25 9.40
C VAL A 107 7.36 1.34 10.82
N ALA A 108 7.95 0.26 11.34
CA ALA A 108 8.51 0.23 12.69
C ALA A 108 9.76 1.11 12.84
N SER A 109 10.52 1.30 11.76
CA SER A 109 11.72 2.15 11.75
C SER A 109 11.42 3.64 11.55
N ASN A 110 10.21 4.02 11.11
CA ASN A 110 9.80 5.40 10.86
C ASN A 110 9.01 6.00 12.05
N PRO A 111 9.62 6.87 12.88
CA PRO A 111 8.95 7.45 14.05
C PRO A 111 8.01 8.63 13.71
N HIS A 112 8.07 9.15 12.49
CA HIS A 112 7.46 10.44 12.13
C HIS A 112 5.93 10.40 12.17
N TYR A 113 5.33 9.27 11.79
CA TYR A 113 3.89 9.08 11.92
C TYR A 113 3.41 9.22 13.38
N ASP A 114 4.10 8.58 14.32
CA ASP A 114 3.74 8.63 15.74
C ASP A 114 4.03 9.99 16.38
N ALA A 115 4.99 10.73 15.80
CA ALA A 115 5.33 12.08 16.23
C ALA A 115 4.29 13.14 15.82
N LEU A 116 3.46 12.87 14.79
CA LEU A 116 2.40 13.77 14.34
C LEU A 116 1.49 14.15 15.50
N SER A 117 1.21 15.44 15.66
CA SER A 117 0.37 15.91 16.78
C SER A 117 -1.03 15.29 16.73
N ALA A 118 -1.59 15.12 15.53
CA ALA A 118 -2.86 14.43 15.33
C ALA A 118 -2.85 12.99 15.84
N VAL A 119 -1.76 12.25 15.65
CA VAL A 119 -1.63 10.86 16.12
C VAL A 119 -1.41 10.84 17.64
N ARG A 120 -0.46 11.63 18.14
CA ARG A 120 -0.14 11.72 19.58
C ARG A 120 -1.35 12.13 20.44
N LEU A 121 -2.24 12.97 19.91
CA LEU A 121 -3.45 13.42 20.59
C LEU A 121 -4.68 12.51 20.36
N GLY A 122 -4.53 11.39 19.66
CA GLY A 122 -5.62 10.44 19.41
C GLY A 122 -6.60 10.86 18.31
N HIS A 123 -6.23 11.85 17.49
CA HIS A 123 -6.99 12.36 16.36
C HIS A 123 -6.44 11.90 15.01
N TRP A 124 -5.93 10.66 14.94
CA TRP A 124 -5.38 10.07 13.71
C TRP A 124 -6.30 10.15 12.47
N PRO A 125 -7.65 10.21 12.54
CA PRO A 125 -8.47 10.40 11.34
C PRO A 125 -8.20 11.72 10.61
N ILE A 126 -7.63 12.73 11.29
CA ILE A 126 -7.19 13.97 10.65
C ILE A 126 -6.09 13.68 9.61
N VAL A 127 -5.21 12.71 9.86
CA VAL A 127 -4.18 12.29 8.89
C VAL A 127 -4.83 11.73 7.63
N LEU A 128 -5.85 10.88 7.76
CA LEU A 128 -6.60 10.37 6.59
C LEU A 128 -7.27 11.49 5.80
N MET A 129 -7.88 12.44 6.49
CA MET A 129 -8.55 13.58 5.85
C MET A 129 -7.54 14.46 5.13
N ALA A 130 -6.38 14.72 5.74
CA ALA A 130 -5.28 15.46 5.12
C ALA A 130 -4.76 14.74 3.87
N CYS A 131 -4.49 13.43 3.95
CA CYS A 131 -4.08 12.63 2.79
C CYS A 131 -5.09 12.72 1.64
N ARG A 132 -6.40 12.62 1.95
CA ARG A 132 -7.46 12.78 0.95
C ARG A 132 -7.49 14.19 0.36
N CYS A 133 -7.43 15.23 1.19
CA CYS A 133 -7.50 16.62 0.78
C CYS A 133 -6.33 17.01 -0.12
N HIS A 134 -5.12 16.60 0.24
CA HIS A 134 -3.87 16.97 -0.44
C HIS A 134 -3.37 15.89 -1.40
N ARG A 135 -4.19 14.85 -1.66
CA ARG A 135 -3.91 13.74 -2.58
C ARG A 135 -2.60 12.99 -2.27
N LEU A 136 -2.24 12.93 -0.99
CA LEU A 136 -1.15 12.09 -0.52
C LEU A 136 -1.64 10.64 -0.34
N PRO A 137 -0.75 9.65 -0.54
CA PRO A 137 -1.08 8.28 -0.20
C PRO A 137 -1.34 8.14 1.30
N VAL A 138 -2.22 7.21 1.68
CA VAL A 138 -2.41 6.90 3.10
C VAL A 138 -1.18 6.15 3.61
N PRO A 139 -0.49 6.66 4.65
CA PRO A 139 0.71 6.03 5.16
C PRO A 139 0.39 4.64 5.76
N PRO A 140 1.22 3.60 5.49
CA PRO A 140 0.96 2.25 5.98
C PRO A 140 0.82 2.13 7.50
N GLN A 141 1.42 3.06 8.25
CA GLN A 141 1.30 3.16 9.71
C GLN A 141 -0.16 3.25 10.18
N VAL A 142 -1.06 3.85 9.39
CA VAL A 142 -2.51 3.90 9.71
C VAL A 142 -3.11 2.50 9.78
N TRP A 143 -2.60 1.57 8.97
CA TRP A 143 -3.10 0.20 8.90
C TRP A 143 -2.37 -0.74 9.87
N ARG A 144 -1.27 -0.33 10.50
CA ARG A 144 -0.38 -1.24 11.25
C ARG A 144 -1.08 -2.02 12.35
N ASP A 145 -2.08 -1.45 13.00
CA ASP A 145 -2.83 -2.12 14.07
C ASP A 145 -3.94 -3.02 13.51
N LEU A 146 -4.38 -2.74 12.27
CA LEU A 146 -5.40 -3.50 11.56
C LEU A 146 -4.82 -4.71 10.82
N LEU A 147 -3.58 -4.65 10.33
CA LEU A 147 -2.98 -5.71 9.53
C LEU A 147 -2.74 -7.02 10.31
N PRO A 148 -2.18 -7.00 11.55
CA PRO A 148 -1.94 -8.22 12.33
C PRO A 148 -3.22 -8.86 12.90
N GLY A 149 -4.22 -8.04 13.25
CA GLY A 149 -5.50 -8.50 13.83
C GLY A 149 -6.44 -9.18 12.82
N VAL A 150 -5.97 -9.39 11.60
CA VAL A 150 -6.75 -9.74 10.42
C VAL A 150 -6.29 -11.05 9.78
N ARG A 151 -5.27 -11.71 10.35
CA ARG A 151 -4.89 -13.07 9.94
C ARG A 151 -6.13 -13.97 9.97
N PRO A 152 -6.36 -14.79 8.93
CA PRO A 152 -7.43 -15.76 8.98
C PRO A 152 -7.20 -16.64 10.20
N LEU A 153 -8.24 -16.83 11.01
CA LEU A 153 -8.27 -17.92 11.98
C LEU A 153 -7.84 -19.15 11.20
N ALA A 154 -6.73 -19.78 11.62
CA ALA A 154 -6.30 -21.04 11.03
C ALA A 154 -7.55 -21.90 10.90
N THR A 155 -7.87 -22.30 9.67
CA THR A 155 -9.00 -23.20 9.43
C THR A 155 -8.87 -24.31 10.44
N GLU A 156 -9.86 -24.48 11.32
CA GLU A 156 -9.89 -25.60 12.25
C GLU A 156 -9.68 -26.86 11.41
N VAL A 157 -8.48 -27.41 11.46
CA VAL A 157 -8.19 -28.70 10.86
C VAL A 157 -9.04 -29.66 11.67
N ALA A 158 -10.16 -30.08 11.08
CA ALA A 158 -11.05 -31.05 11.69
C ALA A 158 -10.18 -32.24 12.16
N PRO A 159 -10.31 -32.68 13.42
CA PRO A 159 -9.49 -33.76 13.92
C PRO A 159 -9.71 -35.01 13.06
N PRO A 160 -8.66 -35.83 12.83
CA PRO A 160 -8.79 -37.03 12.03
C PRO A 160 -9.88 -37.90 12.64
N GLN A 161 -10.89 -38.25 11.84
CA GLN A 161 -11.89 -39.23 12.21
C GLN A 161 -11.15 -40.53 12.50
N SER A 162 -11.13 -40.94 13.77
CA SER A 162 -10.66 -42.26 14.16
C SER A 162 -11.63 -43.28 13.56
N ASP A 163 -11.15 -44.05 12.58
CA ASP A 163 -11.80 -45.30 12.16
C ASP A 163 -11.89 -46.22 13.37
N SER A 164 -13.04 -46.21 14.04
CA SER A 164 -13.37 -47.25 15.01
C SER A 164 -13.91 -48.44 14.23
N ALA A 165 -13.02 -49.38 13.93
CA ALA A 165 -13.38 -50.73 13.59
C ALA A 165 -14.18 -51.36 14.75
N TYR A 166 -15.44 -51.72 14.49
CA TYR A 166 -16.18 -52.81 15.13
C TYR A 166 -17.20 -53.38 14.15
#